data_AF-A0A1V9U6Y0-F1
#
_entry.id   AF-A0A1V9U6Y0-F1
#
_cell.length_a   1.000
_cell.length_b   1.000
_cell.length_c   1.000
_cell.angle_alpha   90.00
_cell.angle_beta   90.00
_cell.angle_gamma   90.00
#
_symmetry.space_group_name_H-M   'P 1'
#
loop_
_entity.id
_entity.type
_entity.pdbx_description
1 polymer ?
#
loop_
_entity_poly.entity_id
_entity_poly.type
_entity_poly.pdbx_seq_one_letter_code
_entity_poly.pdbx_strand_id
1 'polypeptide(L)' 'MVKDIGIDLGTANVLINVKGRGIVLNEPSV' A
#
# COMPACT_ATOMS: atom_id res chain seq x y z
N MET A 1 -14.58 -5.34 -11.99
CA MET A 1 -13.24 -5.91 -11.74
C MET A 1 -12.80 -5.46 -10.36
N VAL A 2 -12.60 -6.40 -9.44
CA VAL A 2 -11.98 -6.09 -8.14
C VAL A 2 -10.48 -5.91 -8.39
N LYS A 3 -9.87 -4.87 -7.82
CA LYS A 3 -8.41 -4.70 -7.86
C LYS A 3 -7.82 -5.46 -6.68
N ASP A 4 -6.82 -6.30 -6.93
CA ASP A 4 -6.05 -6.94 -5.87
C ASP A 4 -5.18 -5.88 -5.19
N ILE A 5 -5.41 -5.65 -3.89
CA ILE A 5 -4.75 -4.64 -3.07
C ILE A 5 -4.03 -5.33 -1.91
N GLY A 6 -2.75 -5.01 -1.72
CA GLY A 6 -2.00 -5.30 -0.51
C GLY A 6 -1.82 -4.04 0.33
N ILE A 7 -2.04 -4.14 1.63
CA ILE A 7 -1.85 -3.05 2.58
C ILE A 7 -0.85 -3.53 3.63
N ASP A 8 0.21 -2.74 3.82
CA ASP A 8 1.19 -2.92 4.89
C ASP A 8 1.07 -1.76 5.88
N LEU A 9 0.85 -2.10 7.15
CA LEU A 9 0.61 -1.17 8.25
C LEU A 9 1.77 -1.25 9.23
N GLY A 10 2.85 -0.56 8.89
CA GLY A 10 4.01 -0.39 9.76
C GLY A 10 3.77 0.68 10.81
N THR A 11 4.57 0.61 11.88
CA THR A 11 4.57 1.63 12.95
C THR A 11 5.08 2.99 12.51
N ALA A 12 5.87 3.04 11.43
CA ALA A 12 6.43 4.27 10.86
C ALA A 12 5.86 4.64 9.49
N ASN A 13 5.36 3.67 8.72
CA ASN A 13 4.81 3.91 7.39
C ASN A 13 3.58 3.06 7.09
N VAL A 14 2.71 3.59 6.24
CA VAL A 14 1.65 2.86 5.55
C VAL A 14 2.05 2.71 4.09
N LEU A 15 1.98 1.48 3.58
CA LEU A 15 2.19 1.20 2.16
C LEU A 15 0.96 0.54 1.54
N ILE A 16 0.64 0.92 0.30
CA ILE A 16 -0.40 0.27 -0.50
C ILE A 16 0.21 -0.17 -1.82
N ASN A 17 -0.01 -1.44 -2.18
CA ASN A 17 0.40 -2.04 -3.45
C ASN A 17 -0.85 -2.48 -4.23
N VAL A 18 -0.85 -2.24 -5.54
CA VAL A 18 -1.85 -2.77 -6.47
C VAL A 18 -1.18 -3.73 -7.45
N LYS A 19 -1.71 -4.95 -7.56
CA LYS A 19 -1.19 -5.96 -8.47
C LYS A 19 -1.07 -5.42 -9.91
N GLY A 20 0.12 -5.54 -10.49
CA GLY A 20 0.44 -5.04 -11.83
C GLY A 20 0.73 -3.53 -11.91
N ARG A 21 0.67 -2.80 -10.78
CA ARG A 21 1.05 -1.37 -10.70
C ARG A 21 2.18 -1.10 -9.72
N GLY A 22 2.41 -2.00 -8.76
CA GLY A 22 3.41 -1.80 -7.71
C GLY A 22 2.88 -0.92 -6.57
N ILE A 23 3.81 -0.35 -5.79
CA ILE A 23 3.49 0.52 -4.65
C ILE A 23 2.87 1.82 -5.20
N VAL A 24 1.65 2.11 -4.75
CA VAL A 24 0.89 3.30 -5.15
C VAL A 24 0.72 4.31 -4.01
N LEU A 25 1.05 3.93 -2.78
CA LEU A 25 1.09 4.81 -1.61
C LEU A 25 2.24 4.37 -0.70
N ASN A 26 3.02 5.33 -0.20
CA ASN A 26 4.05 5.15 0.81
C ASN A 26 4.12 6.43 1.64
N GLU A 27 3.38 6.47 2.74
CA GLU A 27 3.26 7.64 3.61
C GLU A 27 3.75 7.31 5.03
N PRO A 28 4.26 8.27 5.81
CA PRO A 28 4.48 8.09 7.24
C PRO A 28 3.17 7.75 7.97
N SER A 29 3.20 6.82 8.93
CA SER A 29 2.09 6.59 9.86
C SER A 29 2.19 7.54 11.05
N VAL A 30 1.77 8.79 10.81
CA VAL A 30 1.63 9.85 11.82
C VAL A 30 0.18 10.24 12.03
#